data_AF-A0A0S7BL07-F1
#
_entry.id   AF-A0A0S7BL07-F1
#
_cell.length_a   1.000
_cell.length_b   1.000
_cell.length_c   1.000
_cell.angle_alpha   90.00
_cell.angle_beta   90.00
_cell.angle_gamma   90.00
#
_symmetry.space_group_name_H-M   'P 1'
#
loop_
_entity.id
_entity.type
_entity.pdbx_description
1 polymer ?
#
loop_
_entity_poly.entity_id
_entity_poly.type
_entity_poly.pdbx_seq_one_letter_code
_entity_poly.pdbx_strand_id
1 'polypeptide(L)'
;MNSTRRPSSTTILMVILIGVMLISTAIPAALYFPAHRFLLTPDAVTQEILASDLSAKLPDLVAGWMLNGTIQLQGGNFLGSLDREDYDAILALLAPSDWTAIQSAVIARQAQDFLMDKTDSLTITLDMTGISQRLNGDALQAVAGIIMASWNDCSAANLVELGLAAAAGNSAANLPFCRPPDALQPFMLQIVETGLQQISAQIPPSLTIEVAQAETASHRVQLIRLLARIWPWMPWLTLAIAGLIWSILRRSPRYGLLAIGLPLGLAGVIASGISVVLVSVRNSYLAPWLDGQLALRLPTDLAKVISPALVNVFSRFCLSGLIWGAAVFLLGMVLIILSRIVRQPQG
;
A
#
# COMPACT_ATOMS: atom_id res chain seq x y z
N MET A 1 -19.77 25.09 -61.29
CA MET A 1 -20.49 24.05 -60.54
C MET A 1 -19.48 23.16 -59.83
N ASN A 2 -19.07 23.51 -58.60
CA ASN A 2 -18.20 22.63 -57.80
C ASN A 2 -19.06 21.55 -57.16
N SER A 3 -19.05 20.36 -57.76
CA SER A 3 -19.64 19.17 -57.16
C SER A 3 -18.90 18.88 -55.84
N THR A 4 -19.53 19.17 -54.71
CA THR A 4 -19.09 18.68 -53.40
C THR A 4 -19.11 17.15 -53.45
N ARG A 5 -17.95 16.52 -53.70
CA ARG A 5 -17.83 15.06 -53.66
C ARG A 5 -18.20 14.60 -52.25
N ARG A 6 -19.34 13.94 -52.12
CA ARG A 6 -19.70 13.23 -50.88
C ARG A 6 -18.60 12.20 -50.59
N PRO A 7 -18.17 12.05 -49.33
CA PRO A 7 -17.22 11.00 -48.95
C PRO A 7 -17.79 9.62 -49.35
N SER A 8 -16.93 8.71 -49.80
CA SER A 8 -17.35 7.35 -50.14
C SER A 8 -17.82 6.63 -48.87
N SER A 9 -18.76 5.68 -49.04
CA SER A 9 -19.26 4.85 -47.94
C SER A 9 -18.12 4.17 -47.14
N THR A 10 -17.07 3.75 -47.84
CA THR A 10 -15.87 3.13 -47.24
C THR A 10 -15.12 4.06 -46.28
N THR A 11 -14.97 5.34 -46.62
CA THR A 11 -14.32 6.32 -45.73
C THR A 11 -15.15 6.55 -44.47
N ILE A 12 -16.48 6.60 -44.59
CA ILE A 12 -17.38 6.77 -43.45
C ILE A 12 -17.25 5.57 -42.50
N LEU A 13 -17.30 4.35 -43.02
CA LEU A 13 -17.14 3.12 -42.23
C LEU A 13 -15.80 3.11 -41.49
N MET A 14 -14.72 3.45 -42.17
CA MET A 14 -13.38 3.50 -41.59
C MET A 14 -13.27 4.54 -40.46
N VAL A 15 -13.84 5.74 -40.65
CA VAL A 15 -13.86 6.79 -39.61
C VAL A 15 -14.68 6.35 -38.40
N ILE A 16 -15.80 5.66 -38.58
CA ILE A 16 -16.59 5.12 -37.47
C ILE A 16 -15.77 4.09 -36.67
N LEU A 17 -15.13 3.15 -37.36
CA LEU A 17 -14.33 2.11 -36.71
C LEU A 17 -13.14 2.70 -35.93
N ILE A 18 -12.42 3.66 -36.52
CA ILE A 18 -11.33 4.37 -35.85
C ILE A 18 -11.88 5.24 -34.70
N GLY A 19 -13.07 5.83 -34.85
CA GLY A 19 -13.75 6.58 -33.79
C GLY A 19 -14.08 5.71 -32.57
N VAL A 20 -14.53 4.47 -32.78
CA VAL A 20 -14.74 3.50 -31.69
C VAL A 20 -13.42 3.16 -30.98
N MET A 21 -12.35 2.94 -31.74
CA MET A 21 -11.00 2.74 -31.17
C MET A 21 -10.50 3.99 -30.42
N LEU A 22 -10.86 5.20 -30.87
CA LEU A 22 -10.52 6.43 -30.17
C LEU A 22 -11.26 6.52 -28.83
N ILE A 23 -12.53 6.11 -28.76
CA ILE A 23 -13.29 6.10 -27.49
C ILE A 23 -12.64 5.13 -26.49
N SER A 24 -12.34 3.90 -26.93
CA SER A 24 -11.81 2.86 -26.03
C SER A 24 -10.43 3.21 -25.47
N THR A 25 -9.66 4.06 -26.16
CA THR A 25 -8.31 4.47 -25.77
C THR A 25 -8.30 5.81 -25.05
N ALA A 26 -9.22 6.72 -25.40
CA ALA A 26 -9.38 8.00 -24.72
C ALA A 26 -9.87 7.86 -23.28
N ILE A 27 -10.70 6.85 -22.95
CA ILE A 27 -11.15 6.60 -21.58
C ILE A 27 -9.97 6.33 -20.62
N PRO A 28 -9.13 5.30 -20.85
CA PRO A 28 -7.97 5.05 -20.00
C PRO A 28 -6.94 6.19 -20.09
N ALA A 29 -6.81 6.88 -21.23
CA ALA A 29 -5.95 8.06 -21.32
C ALA A 29 -6.42 9.21 -20.41
N ALA A 30 -7.73 9.46 -20.31
CA ALA A 30 -8.29 10.46 -19.39
C ALA A 30 -8.02 10.10 -17.92
N LEU A 31 -8.05 8.80 -17.61
CA LEU A 31 -7.78 8.27 -16.26
C LEU A 31 -6.28 8.05 -15.97
N TYR A 32 -5.40 8.23 -16.96
CA TYR A 32 -3.97 8.00 -16.78
C TYR A 32 -3.35 9.02 -15.80
N PHE A 33 -3.60 10.31 -15.98
CA PHE A 33 -3.07 11.35 -15.09
C PHE A 33 -3.48 11.16 -13.62
N PRO A 34 -4.77 10.92 -13.29
CA PRO A 34 -5.14 10.65 -11.91
C PRO A 34 -4.55 9.33 -11.41
N ALA A 35 -4.50 8.27 -12.24
CA ALA A 35 -3.87 7.01 -11.85
C ALA A 35 -2.38 7.21 -11.53
N HIS A 36 -1.65 7.93 -12.38
CA HIS A 36 -0.25 8.23 -12.17
C HIS A 36 -0.02 9.02 -10.87
N ARG A 37 -0.87 10.01 -10.60
CA ARG A 37 -0.74 10.88 -9.41
C ARG A 37 -1.12 10.21 -8.08
N PHE A 38 -2.03 9.23 -8.09
CA PHE A 38 -2.57 8.67 -6.84
C PHE A 38 -2.30 7.18 -6.65
N LEU A 39 -2.28 6.39 -7.74
CA LEU A 39 -2.14 4.94 -7.67
C LEU A 39 -0.72 4.47 -8.00
N LEU A 40 -0.02 5.14 -8.92
CA LEU A 40 1.29 4.70 -9.41
C LEU A 40 2.47 5.42 -8.74
N THR A 41 2.24 6.56 -8.08
CA THR A 41 3.29 7.32 -7.39
C THR A 41 3.36 6.95 -5.90
N PRO A 42 4.57 6.64 -5.38
CA PRO A 42 4.71 6.13 -4.02
C PRO A 42 4.33 7.11 -2.95
N ASP A 43 4.61 8.38 -3.19
CA ASP A 43 4.39 9.41 -2.20
C ASP A 43 2.92 9.57 -1.85
N ALA A 44 1.99 9.39 -2.81
CA ALA A 44 0.56 9.53 -2.55
C ALA A 44 0.01 8.40 -1.67
N VAL A 45 0.42 7.16 -1.93
CA VAL A 45 0.00 6.00 -1.13
C VAL A 45 0.64 6.05 0.24
N THR A 46 1.95 6.35 0.31
CA THR A 46 2.68 6.51 1.56
C THR A 46 2.10 7.63 2.41
N GLN A 47 1.75 8.79 1.84
CA GLN A 47 1.11 9.88 2.59
C GLN A 47 -0.22 9.47 3.21
N GLU A 48 -1.06 8.72 2.48
CA GLU A 48 -2.34 8.25 3.02
C GLU A 48 -2.18 7.13 4.05
N ILE A 49 -1.17 6.28 3.89
CA ILE A 49 -0.82 5.27 4.89
C ILE A 49 -0.25 5.94 6.15
N LEU A 50 0.57 6.96 6.02
CA LEU A 50 1.09 7.74 7.15
C LEU A 50 -0.01 8.58 7.82
N ALA A 51 -0.99 9.06 7.05
CA ALA A 51 -2.17 9.74 7.58
C ALA A 51 -3.17 8.76 8.22
N SER A 52 -3.07 7.47 7.90
CA SER A 52 -3.82 6.42 8.59
C SER A 52 -3.18 6.11 9.95
N ASP A 53 -3.96 5.52 10.86
CA ASP A 53 -3.47 5.06 12.17
C ASP A 53 -2.47 3.89 12.07
N LEU A 54 -1.82 3.65 10.91
CA LEU A 54 -0.85 2.56 10.77
C LEU A 54 0.35 2.74 11.67
N SER A 55 0.90 3.96 11.79
CA SER A 55 2.01 4.23 12.72
C SER A 55 1.65 3.93 14.17
N ALA A 56 0.39 4.18 14.55
CA ALA A 56 -0.13 3.91 15.88
C ALA A 56 -0.44 2.43 16.12
N LYS A 57 -0.86 1.69 15.08
CA LYS A 57 -1.23 0.26 15.16
C LYS A 57 -0.09 -0.70 14.85
N LEU A 58 1.04 -0.20 14.33
CA LEU A 58 2.20 -1.01 14.01
C LEU A 58 2.73 -1.79 15.22
N PRO A 59 2.85 -1.21 16.43
CA PRO A 59 3.22 -1.97 17.63
C PRO A 59 2.29 -3.17 17.88
N ASP A 60 0.98 -2.95 17.89
CA ASP A 60 -0.01 -4.01 18.11
C ASP A 60 0.09 -5.14 17.07
N LEU A 61 0.39 -4.79 15.81
CA LEU A 61 0.59 -5.76 14.74
C LEU A 61 1.83 -6.61 14.98
N VAL A 62 2.93 -5.98 15.39
CA VAL A 62 4.18 -6.66 15.72
C VAL A 62 4.00 -7.55 16.96
N ALA A 63 3.30 -7.09 17.99
CA ALA A 63 2.92 -7.90 19.14
C ALA A 63 2.12 -9.15 18.71
N GLY A 64 1.14 -8.96 17.83
CA GLY A 64 0.36 -10.06 17.27
C GLY A 64 1.23 -11.08 16.49
N TRP A 65 2.25 -10.63 15.76
CA TRP A 65 3.18 -11.53 15.06
C TRP A 65 4.11 -12.29 16.00
N MET A 66 4.51 -11.68 17.12
CA MET A 66 5.29 -12.36 18.17
C MET A 66 4.44 -13.44 18.86
N LEU A 67 3.21 -13.10 19.27
CA LEU A 67 2.29 -14.02 19.94
C LEU A 67 1.89 -15.21 19.06
N ASN A 68 1.72 -14.99 17.75
CA ASN A 68 1.40 -16.05 16.79
C ASN A 68 2.63 -16.87 16.35
N GLY A 69 3.83 -16.59 16.89
CA GLY A 69 5.07 -17.29 16.56
C GLY A 69 5.55 -17.07 15.12
N THR A 70 5.07 -16.01 14.45
CA THR A 70 5.55 -15.63 13.11
C THR A 70 6.98 -15.09 13.19
N ILE A 71 7.27 -14.37 14.28
CA ILE A 71 8.62 -13.92 14.64
C ILE A 71 9.09 -14.80 15.81
N GLN A 72 9.97 -15.75 15.53
CA GLN A 72 10.60 -16.56 16.57
C GLN A 72 11.89 -15.87 17.02
N LEU A 73 11.82 -15.17 18.15
CA LEU A 73 13.01 -14.68 18.83
C LEU A 73 13.70 -15.88 19.50
N GLN A 74 14.88 -16.24 19.01
CA GLN A 74 15.74 -17.22 19.68
C GLN A 74 16.30 -16.54 20.93
N GLY A 75 15.62 -16.69 22.07
CA GLY A 75 15.87 -15.79 23.18
C GLY A 75 14.96 -16.00 24.39
N GLY A 76 14.92 -17.22 24.91
CA GLY A 76 14.55 -17.50 26.29
C GLY A 76 13.05 -17.54 26.64
N ASN A 77 12.71 -18.47 27.52
CA ASN A 77 11.39 -18.67 28.12
C ASN A 77 10.81 -17.42 28.84
N PHE A 78 11.58 -16.34 29.01
CA PHE A 78 11.17 -15.10 29.68
C PHE A 78 9.94 -14.45 29.02
N LEU A 79 9.90 -14.45 27.68
CA LEU A 79 8.83 -13.81 26.92
C LEU A 79 7.52 -14.61 26.94
N GLY A 80 7.58 -15.91 27.27
CA GLY A 80 6.39 -16.79 27.26
C GLY A 80 5.38 -16.50 28.36
N SER A 81 5.73 -15.65 29.32
CA SER A 81 4.86 -15.21 30.41
C SER A 81 4.16 -13.87 30.15
N LEU A 82 4.57 -13.15 29.11
CA LEU A 82 4.03 -11.85 28.79
C LEU A 82 2.63 -12.00 28.18
N ASP A 83 1.69 -11.24 28.71
CA ASP A 83 0.41 -11.07 28.06
C ASP A 83 0.46 -9.97 26.97
N ARG A 84 -0.66 -9.70 26.34
CA ARG A 84 -0.75 -8.69 25.29
C ARG A 84 -0.45 -7.28 25.80
N GLU A 85 -0.89 -6.97 27.01
CA GLU A 85 -0.75 -5.65 27.60
C GLU A 85 0.72 -5.36 27.94
N ASP A 86 1.46 -6.39 28.39
CA ASP A 86 2.90 -6.33 28.59
C ASP A 86 3.66 -6.11 27.27
N TYR A 87 3.29 -6.82 26.19
CA TYR A 87 3.90 -6.61 24.88
C TYR A 87 3.67 -5.20 24.34
N ASP A 88 2.45 -4.68 24.49
CA ASP A 88 2.10 -3.33 24.04
C ASP A 88 2.90 -2.28 24.84
N ALA A 89 3.07 -2.49 26.16
CA ALA A 89 3.89 -1.62 27.01
C ALA A 89 5.39 -1.67 26.64
N ILE A 90 5.94 -2.86 26.39
CA ILE A 90 7.33 -3.05 25.95
C ILE A 90 7.55 -2.40 24.59
N LEU A 91 6.64 -2.61 23.62
CA LEU A 91 6.76 -2.03 22.29
C LEU A 91 6.61 -0.52 22.29
N ALA A 92 5.77 0.06 23.16
CA ALA A 92 5.68 1.51 23.31
C ALA A 92 7.01 2.13 23.78
N LEU A 93 7.80 1.40 24.57
CA LEU A 93 9.14 1.83 24.99
C LEU A 93 10.18 1.63 23.88
N LEU A 94 10.11 0.52 23.15
CA LEU A 94 11.12 0.14 22.17
C LEU A 94 10.94 0.77 20.78
N ALA A 95 9.70 1.01 20.37
CA ALA A 95 9.31 1.50 19.06
C ALA A 95 8.71 2.92 19.18
N PRO A 96 9.55 3.96 19.29
CA PRO A 96 9.05 5.34 19.36
C PRO A 96 8.32 5.73 18.08
N SER A 97 7.49 6.78 18.16
CA SER A 97 6.59 7.18 17.07
C SER A 97 7.31 7.56 15.77
N ASP A 98 8.54 8.06 15.86
CA ASP A 98 9.40 8.34 14.71
C ASP A 98 9.85 7.05 14.02
N TRP A 99 10.25 6.03 14.79
CA TRP A 99 10.58 4.72 14.25
C TRP A 99 9.38 4.08 13.55
N THR A 100 8.19 4.07 14.17
CA THR A 100 7.00 3.48 13.55
C THR A 100 6.57 4.24 12.28
N ALA A 101 6.70 5.57 12.27
CA ALA A 101 6.47 6.38 11.09
C ALA A 101 7.43 6.02 9.95
N ILE A 102 8.72 5.86 10.24
CA ILE A 102 9.73 5.45 9.24
C ILE A 102 9.43 4.05 8.72
N GLN A 103 9.18 3.07 9.59
CA GLN A 103 8.90 1.70 9.16
C GLN A 103 7.63 1.59 8.34
N SER A 104 6.56 2.30 8.72
CA SER A 104 5.32 2.31 7.94
C SER A 104 5.52 2.88 6.53
N ALA A 105 6.37 3.91 6.38
CA ALA A 105 6.75 4.44 5.07
C ALA A 105 7.56 3.41 4.23
N VAL A 106 8.47 2.68 4.87
CA VAL A 106 9.24 1.60 4.23
C VAL A 106 8.32 0.48 3.75
N ILE A 107 7.41 -0.01 4.60
CA ILE A 107 6.42 -1.04 4.27
C ILE A 107 5.56 -0.59 3.08
N ALA A 108 5.04 0.64 3.13
CA ALA A 108 4.22 1.20 2.06
C ALA A 108 4.97 1.20 0.72
N ARG A 109 6.24 1.60 0.74
CA ARG A 109 7.09 1.64 -0.47
C ARG A 109 7.38 0.24 -1.01
N GLN A 110 7.70 -0.73 -0.15
CA GLN A 110 7.94 -2.11 -0.54
C GLN A 110 6.69 -2.76 -1.13
N ALA A 111 5.52 -2.54 -0.51
CA ALA A 111 4.24 -2.98 -1.04
C ALA A 111 3.97 -2.42 -2.45
N GLN A 112 4.29 -1.14 -2.66
CA GLN A 112 4.12 -0.51 -3.95
C GLN A 112 5.11 -1.01 -5.01
N ASP A 113 6.38 -1.15 -4.66
CA ASP A 113 7.39 -1.66 -5.59
C ASP A 113 7.01 -3.08 -6.08
N PHE A 114 6.44 -3.90 -5.20
CA PHE A 114 5.86 -5.20 -5.57
C PHE A 114 4.64 -5.08 -6.50
N LEU A 115 3.71 -4.15 -6.23
CA LEU A 115 2.53 -3.93 -7.07
C LEU A 115 2.88 -3.37 -8.46
N MET A 116 3.93 -2.55 -8.52
CA MET A 116 4.44 -1.92 -9.75
C MET A 116 5.43 -2.80 -10.52
N ASP A 117 5.53 -4.09 -10.17
CA ASP A 117 6.38 -5.07 -10.86
C ASP A 117 7.88 -4.70 -10.85
N LYS A 118 8.33 -3.96 -9.82
CA LYS A 118 9.76 -3.71 -9.60
C LYS A 118 10.43 -4.83 -8.81
N THR A 119 9.64 -5.59 -8.05
CA THR A 119 10.09 -6.78 -7.33
C THR A 119 9.19 -7.98 -7.62
N ASP A 120 9.80 -9.15 -7.69
CA ASP A 120 9.11 -10.43 -7.88
C ASP A 120 8.55 -11.00 -6.57
N SER A 121 8.85 -10.39 -5.43
CA SER A 121 8.27 -10.78 -4.15
C SER A 121 7.99 -9.56 -3.29
N LEU A 122 6.99 -9.69 -2.43
CA LEU A 122 6.70 -8.74 -1.38
C LEU A 122 7.51 -9.16 -0.16
N THR A 123 8.68 -8.56 -0.02
CA THR A 123 9.52 -8.66 1.17
C THR A 123 9.32 -7.41 2.01
N ILE A 124 8.86 -7.59 3.24
CA ILE A 124 8.81 -6.51 4.22
C ILE A 124 10.12 -6.53 5.00
N THR A 125 10.87 -5.43 4.96
CA THR A 125 12.11 -5.29 5.73
C THR A 125 11.89 -4.26 6.82
N LEU A 126 11.99 -4.70 8.07
CA LEU A 126 11.93 -3.83 9.23
C LEU A 126 13.35 -3.58 9.73
N ASP A 127 13.71 -2.32 9.90
CA ASP A 127 14.97 -1.94 10.55
C ASP A 127 14.82 -2.07 12.06
N MET A 128 15.55 -3.01 12.64
CA MET A 128 15.50 -3.32 14.07
C MET A 128 16.64 -2.64 14.84
N THR A 129 17.54 -1.90 14.17
CA THR A 129 18.69 -1.25 14.81
C THR A 129 18.26 -0.24 15.88
N GLY A 130 17.20 0.53 15.61
CA GLY A 130 16.62 1.45 16.58
C GLY A 130 16.11 0.71 17.83
N ILE A 131 15.35 -0.37 17.63
CA ILE A 131 14.82 -1.18 18.74
C ILE A 131 15.96 -1.81 19.55
N SER A 132 16.97 -2.40 18.89
CA SER A 132 18.08 -3.07 19.58
C SER A 132 18.98 -2.08 20.33
N GLN A 133 19.16 -0.86 19.82
CA GLN A 133 19.89 0.20 20.52
C GLN A 133 19.15 0.67 21.77
N ARG A 134 17.84 0.89 21.70
CA ARG A 134 17.04 1.30 22.87
C ARG A 134 16.95 0.19 23.91
N LEU A 135 16.77 -1.05 23.47
CA LEU A 135 16.77 -2.21 24.36
C LEU A 135 18.10 -2.38 25.08
N ASN A 136 19.24 -2.01 24.47
CA ASN A 136 20.55 -1.99 25.12
C ASN A 136 20.84 -0.72 25.94
N GLY A 137 19.99 0.29 25.83
CA GLY A 137 20.23 1.62 26.36
C GLY A 137 19.21 2.01 27.42
N ASP A 138 18.48 3.09 27.14
CA ASP A 138 17.54 3.74 28.05
C ASP A 138 16.32 2.88 28.41
N ALA A 139 15.89 1.98 27.52
CA ALA A 139 14.70 1.17 27.73
C ALA A 139 14.97 -0.15 28.48
N LEU A 140 16.24 -0.57 28.63
CA LEU A 140 16.61 -1.88 29.17
C LEU A 140 15.96 -2.17 30.53
N GLN A 141 16.16 -1.27 31.49
CA GLN A 141 15.71 -1.42 32.86
C GLN A 141 14.17 -1.43 32.96
N ALA A 142 13.51 -0.58 32.17
CA ALA A 142 12.05 -0.49 32.15
C ALA A 142 11.42 -1.77 31.58
N VAL A 143 11.97 -2.28 30.47
CA VAL A 143 11.53 -3.54 29.87
C VAL A 143 11.77 -4.71 30.83
N ALA A 144 12.94 -4.77 31.50
CA ALA A 144 13.22 -5.79 32.51
C ALA A 144 12.21 -5.76 33.67
N GLY A 145 11.83 -4.56 34.12
CA GLY A 145 10.81 -4.36 35.14
C GLY A 145 9.43 -4.90 34.73
N ILE A 146 8.99 -4.62 33.49
CA ILE A 146 7.72 -5.14 32.95
C ILE A 146 7.75 -6.67 32.90
N ILE A 147 8.82 -7.27 32.38
CA ILE A 147 8.95 -8.73 32.29
C ILE A 147 8.91 -9.38 33.67
N MET A 148 9.62 -8.83 34.65
CA MET A 148 9.58 -9.37 36.02
C MET A 148 8.20 -9.14 36.67
N ALA A 149 7.49 -8.09 36.26
CA ALA A 149 6.13 -7.83 36.72
C ALA A 149 5.10 -8.78 36.08
N SER A 150 5.33 -9.37 34.93
CA SER A 150 4.39 -10.35 34.38
C SER A 150 4.49 -11.74 35.05
N TRP A 151 5.53 -11.98 35.86
CA TRP A 151 5.75 -13.26 36.52
C TRP A 151 4.88 -13.46 37.77
N ASN A 152 4.48 -14.72 37.98
CA ASN A 152 3.80 -15.14 39.21
C ASN A 152 4.76 -15.08 40.42
N ASP A 153 4.23 -14.81 41.61
CA ASP A 153 5.02 -14.78 42.84
C ASP A 153 5.76 -16.10 43.09
N CYS A 154 7.03 -16.01 43.51
CA CYS A 154 7.84 -17.19 43.81
C CYS A 154 7.32 -17.97 45.01
N SER A 155 7.14 -19.28 44.85
CA SER A 155 6.96 -20.19 45.98
C SER A 155 8.26 -20.34 46.78
N ALA A 156 8.17 -20.77 48.04
CA ALA A 156 9.35 -21.05 48.87
C ALA A 156 10.29 -22.09 48.22
N ALA A 157 9.73 -23.08 47.51
CA ALA A 157 10.52 -24.07 46.78
C ALA A 157 11.30 -23.43 45.62
N ASN A 158 10.66 -22.53 44.87
CA ASN A 158 11.30 -21.82 43.76
C ASN A 158 12.43 -20.91 44.26
N LEU A 159 12.28 -20.28 45.43
CA LEU A 159 13.33 -19.45 46.03
C LEU A 159 14.56 -20.27 46.43
N VAL A 160 14.37 -21.51 46.92
CA VAL A 160 15.48 -22.41 47.23
C VAL A 160 16.20 -22.85 45.95
N GLU A 161 15.45 -23.19 44.91
CA GLU A 161 16.02 -23.57 43.61
C GLU A 161 16.79 -22.41 42.96
N LEU A 162 16.24 -21.19 43.02
CA LEU A 162 16.90 -19.97 42.56
C LEU A 162 18.21 -19.73 43.31
N GLY A 163 18.20 -19.87 44.65
CA GLY A 163 19.40 -19.73 45.48
C GLY A 163 20.48 -20.77 45.16
N LEU A 164 20.07 -22.03 44.96
CA LEU A 164 20.98 -23.11 44.55
C LEU A 164 21.55 -22.87 43.16
N ALA A 165 20.74 -22.43 42.20
CA ALA A 165 21.18 -22.13 40.84
C ALA A 165 22.15 -20.93 40.79
N ALA A 166 21.89 -19.89 41.59
CA ALA A 166 22.78 -18.76 41.76
C ALA A 166 24.13 -19.19 42.38
N ALA A 167 24.11 -20.02 43.43
CA ALA A 167 25.31 -20.54 44.06
C ALA A 167 26.12 -21.48 43.14
N ALA A 168 25.44 -22.23 42.27
CA ALA A 168 26.04 -23.12 41.29
C ALA A 168 26.62 -22.38 40.07
N GLY A 169 26.35 -21.08 39.91
CA GLY A 169 26.76 -20.31 38.72
C GLY A 169 26.05 -20.76 37.45
N ASN A 170 24.83 -21.31 37.57
CA ASN A 170 24.07 -21.76 36.41
C ASN A 170 23.71 -20.58 35.50
N SER A 171 23.70 -20.82 34.19
CA SER A 171 23.24 -19.85 33.20
C SER A 171 21.75 -19.57 33.38
N ALA A 172 21.36 -18.31 33.12
CA ALA A 172 20.01 -17.80 33.34
C ALA A 172 18.88 -18.57 32.63
N ALA A 173 19.22 -19.44 31.68
CA ALA A 173 18.29 -20.26 30.92
C ALA A 173 17.56 -21.34 31.75
N ASN A 174 18.13 -21.77 32.89
CA ASN A 174 17.57 -22.85 33.72
C ASN A 174 16.92 -22.36 35.02
N LEU A 175 16.74 -21.05 35.20
CA LEU A 175 16.14 -20.50 36.41
C LEU A 175 14.61 -20.58 36.33
N PRO A 176 13.91 -20.94 37.43
CA PRO A 176 12.46 -20.85 37.47
C PRO A 176 12.02 -19.38 37.37
N PHE A 177 11.19 -19.06 36.36
CA PHE A 177 10.67 -17.70 36.13
C PHE A 177 9.53 -17.40 37.12
N CYS A 178 9.85 -16.70 38.19
CA CYS A 178 8.88 -16.22 39.17
C CYS A 178 9.35 -14.88 39.76
N ARG A 179 8.39 -14.08 40.24
CA ARG A 179 8.66 -12.77 40.83
C ARG A 179 9.24 -12.93 42.25
N PRO A 180 10.46 -12.44 42.52
CA PRO A 180 11.08 -12.56 43.83
C PRO A 180 10.52 -11.54 44.84
N PRO A 181 10.72 -11.75 46.15
CA PRO A 181 10.44 -10.73 47.16
C PRO A 181 11.32 -9.49 46.97
N ASP A 182 10.88 -8.33 47.45
CA ASP A 182 11.51 -7.01 47.22
C ASP A 182 13.02 -6.97 47.52
N ALA A 183 13.47 -7.74 48.52
CA ALA A 183 14.89 -7.82 48.87
C ALA A 183 15.78 -8.44 47.77
N LEU A 184 15.21 -9.30 46.92
CA LEU A 184 15.91 -10.02 45.85
C LEU A 184 15.58 -9.46 44.45
N GLN A 185 14.66 -8.50 44.34
CA GLN A 185 14.30 -7.87 43.05
C GLN A 185 15.50 -7.25 42.32
N PRO A 186 16.41 -6.48 42.95
CA PRO A 186 17.54 -5.88 42.22
C PRO A 186 18.46 -6.93 41.58
N PHE A 187 18.64 -8.08 42.24
CA PHE A 187 19.44 -9.19 41.73
C PHE A 187 18.78 -9.85 40.53
N MET A 188 17.48 -10.14 40.61
CA MET A 188 16.74 -10.72 39.48
C MET A 188 16.65 -9.75 38.31
N LEU A 189 16.48 -8.46 38.58
CA LEU A 189 16.48 -7.42 37.56
C LEU A 189 17.80 -7.42 36.79
N GLN A 190 18.96 -7.51 37.47
CA GLN A 190 20.26 -7.61 36.81
C GLN A 190 20.39 -8.87 35.92
N ILE A 191 19.81 -10.01 36.35
CA ILE A 191 19.79 -11.24 35.54
C ILE A 191 18.95 -11.03 34.27
N VAL A 192 17.75 -10.45 34.41
CA VAL A 192 16.86 -10.15 33.27
C VAL A 192 17.51 -9.16 32.31
N GLU A 193 18.14 -8.11 32.82
CA GLU A 193 18.88 -7.14 32.00
C GLU A 193 20.01 -7.80 31.21
N THR A 194 20.79 -8.66 31.87
CA THR A 194 21.86 -9.43 31.19
C THR A 194 21.29 -10.35 30.11
N GLY A 195 20.15 -11.01 30.38
CA GLY A 195 19.44 -11.82 29.41
C GLY A 195 18.91 -11.00 28.22
N LEU A 196 18.32 -9.84 28.48
CA LEU A 196 17.83 -8.92 27.45
C LEU A 196 18.96 -8.37 26.59
N GLN A 197 20.12 -8.05 27.17
CA GLN A 197 21.31 -7.66 26.41
C GLN A 197 21.77 -8.80 25.48
N GLN A 198 21.79 -10.04 25.97
CA GLN A 198 22.12 -11.20 25.13
C GLN A 198 21.09 -11.44 24.01
N ILE A 199 19.80 -11.24 24.28
CA ILE A 199 18.74 -11.33 23.27
C ILE A 199 18.90 -10.20 22.25
N SER A 200 19.13 -8.98 22.69
CA SER A 200 19.29 -7.81 21.82
C SER A 200 20.47 -7.95 20.86
N ALA A 201 21.56 -8.60 21.29
CA ALA A 201 22.73 -8.90 20.46
C ALA A 201 22.43 -9.94 19.38
N GLN A 202 21.37 -10.73 19.56
CA GLN A 202 20.89 -11.72 18.58
C GLN A 202 19.80 -11.15 17.66
N ILE A 203 19.22 -9.97 17.97
CA ILE A 203 18.27 -9.32 17.08
C ILE A 203 19.03 -8.91 15.80
N PRO A 204 18.65 -9.43 14.62
CA PRO A 204 19.30 -9.03 13.38
C PRO A 204 19.04 -7.54 13.13
N PRO A 205 19.99 -6.80 12.52
CA PRO A 205 19.81 -5.37 12.25
C PRO A 205 18.58 -5.09 11.38
N SER A 206 18.18 -6.06 10.55
CA SER A 206 16.97 -6.00 9.76
C SER A 206 16.22 -7.32 9.81
N LEU A 207 14.91 -7.25 9.99
CA LEU A 207 14.01 -8.41 9.93
C LEU A 207 13.30 -8.42 8.58
N THR A 208 13.53 -9.46 7.79
CA THR A 208 12.87 -9.64 6.48
C THR A 208 11.76 -10.67 6.60
N ILE A 209 10.53 -10.26 6.29
CA ILE A 209 9.34 -11.12 6.26
C ILE A 209 8.94 -11.29 4.80
N GLU A 210 8.99 -12.51 4.29
CA GLU A 210 8.40 -12.84 2.98
C GLU A 210 6.89 -12.97 3.14
N VAL A 211 6.13 -12.01 2.60
CA VAL A 211 4.66 -11.99 2.70
C VAL A 211 4.02 -12.65 1.50
N ALA A 212 4.59 -12.45 0.30
CA ALA A 212 4.06 -13.02 -0.94
C ALA A 212 5.15 -13.19 -2.00
N GLN A 213 5.01 -14.22 -2.84
CA GLN A 213 5.86 -14.46 -4.00
C GLN A 213 5.04 -14.22 -5.29
N ALA A 214 5.64 -13.64 -6.33
CA ALA A 214 4.94 -13.37 -7.60
C ALA A 214 4.60 -14.65 -8.37
N GLU A 215 5.36 -15.73 -8.17
CA GLU A 215 5.08 -17.02 -8.82
C GLU A 215 3.76 -17.65 -8.37
N THR A 216 3.35 -17.39 -7.12
CA THR A 216 2.02 -17.77 -6.59
C THR A 216 0.99 -16.66 -6.75
N ALA A 217 1.37 -15.52 -7.32
CA ALA A 217 0.46 -14.40 -7.48
C ALA A 217 -0.64 -14.78 -8.47
N SER A 218 -1.88 -14.67 -8.00
CA SER A 218 -3.05 -15.03 -8.80
C SER A 218 -3.05 -14.29 -10.14
N HIS A 219 -3.70 -14.89 -11.15
CA HIS A 219 -3.92 -14.31 -12.48
C HIS A 219 -4.36 -12.82 -12.46
N ARG A 220 -5.04 -12.40 -11.38
CA ARG A 220 -5.45 -11.01 -11.14
C ARG A 220 -4.28 -10.04 -10.94
N VAL A 221 -3.22 -10.44 -10.21
CA VAL A 221 -2.04 -9.59 -9.99
C VAL A 221 -1.27 -9.40 -11.29
N GLN A 222 -1.12 -10.47 -12.08
CA GLN A 222 -0.52 -10.40 -13.41
C GLN A 222 -1.29 -9.43 -14.32
N LEU A 223 -2.63 -9.48 -14.29
CA LEU A 223 -3.47 -8.55 -15.04
C LEU A 223 -3.27 -7.09 -14.58
N ILE A 224 -3.21 -6.83 -13.28
CA ILE A 224 -2.95 -5.49 -12.73
C ILE A 224 -1.58 -4.98 -13.20
N ARG A 225 -0.54 -5.82 -13.13
CA ARG A 225 0.82 -5.48 -13.61
C ARG A 225 0.83 -5.18 -15.10
N LEU A 226 0.15 -5.99 -15.91
CA LEU A 226 0.01 -5.76 -17.35
C LEU A 226 -0.70 -4.43 -17.64
N LEU A 227 -1.80 -4.15 -16.93
CA LEU A 227 -2.52 -2.89 -17.07
C LEU A 227 -1.63 -1.71 -16.67
N ALA A 228 -0.93 -1.77 -15.54
CA ALA A 228 -0.01 -0.74 -15.07
C ALA A 228 1.12 -0.48 -16.07
N ARG A 229 1.61 -1.52 -16.77
CA ARG A 229 2.66 -1.41 -17.80
C ARG A 229 2.14 -0.78 -19.10
N ILE A 230 0.91 -1.08 -19.50
CA ILE A 230 0.31 -0.58 -20.75
C ILE A 230 -0.27 0.84 -20.55
N TRP A 231 -0.78 1.17 -19.36
CA TRP A 231 -1.48 2.43 -19.09
C TRP A 231 -0.72 3.70 -19.52
N PRO A 232 0.60 3.83 -19.27
CA PRO A 232 1.37 5.02 -19.67
C PRO A 232 1.38 5.30 -21.18
N TRP A 233 1.09 4.29 -22.00
CA TRP A 233 1.05 4.42 -23.46
C TRP A 233 -0.30 4.90 -23.99
N MET A 234 -1.36 4.90 -23.17
CA MET A 234 -2.73 5.23 -23.60
C MET A 234 -2.88 6.67 -24.12
N PRO A 235 -2.30 7.71 -23.49
CA PRO A 235 -2.38 9.08 -24.02
C PRO A 235 -1.74 9.20 -25.41
N TRP A 236 -0.59 8.56 -25.62
CA TRP A 236 0.13 8.57 -26.90
C TRP A 236 -0.65 7.85 -27.99
N LEU A 237 -1.23 6.71 -27.64
CA LEU A 237 -2.04 5.92 -28.56
C LEU A 237 -3.32 6.67 -28.96
N THR A 238 -3.95 7.38 -28.02
CA THR A 238 -5.10 8.27 -28.28
C THR A 238 -4.72 9.39 -29.26
N LEU A 239 -3.58 10.05 -29.04
CA LEU A 239 -3.09 11.10 -29.94
C LEU A 239 -2.75 10.55 -31.34
N ALA A 240 -2.15 9.36 -31.42
CA ALA A 240 -1.83 8.71 -32.69
C ALA A 240 -3.11 8.38 -33.48
N ILE A 241 -4.14 7.84 -32.83
CA ILE A 241 -5.45 7.55 -33.45
C ILE A 241 -6.13 8.85 -33.89
N ALA A 242 -6.12 9.89 -33.06
CA ALA A 242 -6.66 11.21 -33.44
C ALA A 242 -5.92 11.80 -34.66
N GLY A 243 -4.59 11.68 -34.69
CA GLY A 243 -3.77 12.06 -35.83
C GLY A 243 -4.06 11.26 -37.10
N LEU A 244 -4.35 9.97 -36.96
CA LEU A 244 -4.78 9.11 -38.07
C LEU A 244 -6.11 9.58 -38.67
N ILE A 245 -7.11 9.86 -37.83
CA ILE A 245 -8.40 10.44 -38.27
C ILE A 245 -8.16 11.77 -39.00
N TRP A 246 -7.32 12.64 -38.44
CA TRP A 246 -6.97 13.92 -39.03
C TRP A 246 -6.32 13.76 -40.41
N SER A 247 -5.39 12.82 -40.56
CA SER A 247 -4.70 12.52 -41.81
C SER A 247 -5.66 12.04 -42.91
N ILE A 248 -6.58 11.12 -42.57
CA ILE A 248 -7.60 10.60 -43.50
C ILE A 248 -8.54 11.73 -43.96
N LEU A 249 -8.89 12.65 -43.06
CA LEU A 249 -9.82 13.74 -43.30
C LEU A 249 -9.14 15.08 -43.66
N ARG A 250 -7.86 15.06 -44.05
CA ARG A 250 -7.06 16.27 -44.32
C ARG A 250 -7.69 17.23 -45.32
N ARG A 251 -8.51 16.73 -46.26
CA ARG A 251 -9.22 17.54 -47.26
C ARG A 251 -10.37 18.36 -46.70
N SER A 252 -10.87 18.03 -45.51
CA SER A 252 -11.99 18.76 -44.90
C SER A 252 -11.78 18.90 -43.40
N PRO A 253 -11.11 19.98 -42.95
CA PRO A 253 -10.77 20.17 -41.53
C PRO A 253 -12.01 20.20 -40.64
N ARG A 254 -13.14 20.68 -41.16
CA ARG A 254 -14.45 20.63 -40.49
C ARG A 254 -14.86 19.21 -40.11
N TYR A 255 -14.78 18.25 -41.04
CA TYR A 255 -15.12 16.86 -40.72
C TYR A 255 -14.06 16.20 -39.83
N GLY A 256 -12.78 16.55 -39.98
CA GLY A 256 -11.70 16.07 -39.10
C GLY A 256 -11.92 16.48 -37.64
N LEU A 257 -12.19 17.77 -37.38
CA LEU A 257 -12.47 18.28 -36.03
C LEU A 257 -13.70 17.63 -35.41
N LEU A 258 -14.77 17.45 -36.19
CA LEU A 258 -16.00 16.80 -35.71
C LEU A 258 -15.79 15.30 -35.44
N ALA A 259 -15.06 14.60 -36.30
CA ALA A 259 -14.76 13.18 -36.18
C ALA A 259 -13.84 12.85 -34.98
N ILE A 260 -13.01 13.80 -34.53
CA ILE A 260 -12.21 13.65 -33.31
C ILE A 260 -13.01 14.13 -32.08
N GLY A 261 -13.68 15.28 -32.20
CA GLY A 261 -14.38 15.91 -31.09
C GLY A 261 -15.53 15.09 -30.52
N LEU A 262 -16.29 14.38 -31.35
CA LEU A 262 -17.43 13.57 -30.91
C LEU A 262 -17.00 12.32 -30.12
N PRO A 263 -16.08 11.46 -30.61
CA PRO A 263 -15.48 10.39 -29.81
C PRO A 263 -14.83 10.86 -28.51
N LEU A 264 -14.07 11.95 -28.56
CA LEU A 264 -13.38 12.49 -27.38
C LEU A 264 -14.36 13.01 -26.34
N GLY A 265 -15.40 13.74 -26.77
CA GLY A 265 -16.49 14.19 -25.90
C GLY A 265 -17.19 13.02 -25.22
N LEU A 266 -17.54 11.98 -26.00
CA LEU A 266 -18.22 10.79 -25.49
C LEU A 266 -17.32 10.00 -24.51
N ALA A 267 -16.03 9.88 -24.80
CA ALA A 267 -15.06 9.27 -23.89
C ALA A 267 -14.96 10.04 -22.56
N GLY A 268 -14.95 11.38 -22.59
CA GLY A 268 -14.95 12.21 -21.38
C GLY A 268 -16.19 12.02 -20.51
N VAL A 269 -17.38 11.92 -21.14
CA VAL A 269 -18.63 11.59 -20.43
C VAL A 269 -18.56 10.20 -19.80
N ILE A 270 -18.07 9.19 -20.54
CA ILE A 270 -17.93 7.83 -20.00
C ILE A 270 -16.94 7.81 -18.83
N ALA A 271 -15.76 8.42 -18.97
CA ALA A 271 -14.75 8.46 -17.90
C ALA A 271 -15.28 9.15 -16.64
N SER A 272 -16.02 10.25 -16.80
CA SER A 272 -16.68 10.95 -15.69
C SER A 272 -17.76 10.07 -15.05
N GLY A 273 -18.59 9.42 -15.86
CA GLY A 273 -19.64 8.50 -15.39
C GLY A 273 -19.08 7.32 -14.60
N ILE A 274 -18.01 6.68 -15.12
CA ILE A 274 -17.29 5.62 -14.40
C ILE A 274 -16.77 6.13 -13.06
N SER A 275 -16.18 7.33 -13.04
CA SER A 275 -15.66 7.93 -11.80
C SER A 275 -16.76 8.18 -10.76
N VAL A 276 -17.93 8.70 -11.19
CA VAL A 276 -19.09 8.90 -10.31
C VAL A 276 -19.62 7.58 -9.77
N VAL A 277 -19.78 6.58 -10.63
CA VAL A 277 -20.23 5.23 -10.23
C VAL A 277 -19.28 4.66 -9.20
N LEU A 278 -17.96 4.69 -9.45
CA LEU A 278 -16.93 4.18 -8.56
C LEU A 278 -16.92 4.87 -7.18
N VAL A 279 -17.10 6.20 -7.13
CA VAL A 279 -17.26 6.93 -5.86
C VAL A 279 -18.53 6.50 -5.14
N SER A 280 -19.63 6.31 -5.88
CA SER A 280 -20.93 5.97 -5.30
C SER A 280 -20.96 4.56 -4.70
N VAL A 281 -20.29 3.60 -5.35
CA VAL A 281 -20.19 2.21 -4.87
C VAL A 281 -19.05 1.99 -3.86
N ARG A 282 -18.32 3.05 -3.50
CA ARG A 282 -17.11 2.97 -2.66
C ARG A 282 -17.36 2.24 -1.34
N ASN A 283 -18.34 2.71 -0.57
CA ASN A 283 -18.59 2.18 0.77
C ASN A 283 -19.38 0.86 0.72
N SER A 284 -20.23 0.66 -0.29
CA SER A 284 -21.12 -0.50 -0.39
C SER A 284 -20.45 -1.73 -1.01
N TYR A 285 -19.54 -1.54 -1.97
CA TYR A 285 -18.94 -2.63 -2.73
C TYR A 285 -17.42 -2.63 -2.67
N LEU A 286 -16.77 -1.48 -2.88
CA LEU A 286 -15.31 -1.44 -3.00
C LEU A 286 -14.63 -1.76 -1.67
N ALA A 287 -15.04 -1.13 -0.57
CA ALA A 287 -14.44 -1.36 0.74
C ALA A 287 -14.60 -2.82 1.20
N PRO A 288 -15.81 -3.44 1.20
CA PRO A 288 -15.95 -4.85 1.56
C PRO A 288 -15.21 -5.80 0.63
N TRP A 289 -15.17 -5.50 -0.68
CA TRP A 289 -14.41 -6.29 -1.64
C TRP A 289 -12.90 -6.23 -1.36
N LEU A 290 -12.39 -5.03 -1.06
CA LEU A 290 -10.98 -4.81 -0.75
C LEU A 290 -10.61 -5.50 0.56
N ASP A 291 -11.43 -5.37 1.60
CA ASP A 291 -11.28 -6.08 2.88
C ASP A 291 -11.20 -7.59 2.67
N GLY A 292 -12.10 -8.15 1.86
CA GLY A 292 -12.11 -9.58 1.54
C GLY A 292 -10.86 -10.03 0.77
N GLN A 293 -10.37 -9.22 -0.19
CA GLN A 293 -9.15 -9.56 -0.93
C GLN A 293 -7.88 -9.41 -0.08
N LEU A 294 -7.82 -8.40 0.79
CA LEU A 294 -6.68 -8.18 1.68
C LEU A 294 -6.64 -9.23 2.78
N ALA A 295 -7.77 -9.56 3.41
CA ALA A 295 -7.84 -10.58 4.47
C ALA A 295 -7.44 -11.98 3.99
N LEU A 296 -7.54 -12.26 2.69
CA LEU A 296 -7.06 -13.53 2.10
C LEU A 296 -5.54 -13.59 1.94
N ARG A 297 -4.84 -12.45 2.02
CA ARG A 297 -3.40 -12.33 1.69
C ARG A 297 -2.56 -11.74 2.81
N LEU A 298 -3.19 -11.00 3.70
CA LEU A 298 -2.58 -10.28 4.81
C LEU A 298 -3.27 -10.73 6.09
N PRO A 299 -2.55 -10.70 7.23
CA PRO A 299 -3.17 -10.81 8.53
C PRO A 299 -4.37 -9.87 8.65
N THR A 300 -5.48 -10.36 9.22
CA THR A 300 -6.75 -9.64 9.32
C THR A 300 -6.62 -8.26 9.95
N ASP A 301 -5.72 -8.12 10.94
CA ASP A 301 -5.47 -6.85 11.60
C ASP A 301 -4.76 -5.85 10.68
N LEU A 302 -3.79 -6.31 9.89
CA LEU A 302 -3.10 -5.45 8.91
C LEU A 302 -4.08 -5.00 7.81
N ALA A 303 -4.97 -5.89 7.36
CA ALA A 303 -6.00 -5.56 6.37
C ALA A 303 -6.93 -4.44 6.85
N LYS A 304 -7.36 -4.46 8.12
CA LYS A 304 -8.22 -3.42 8.72
C LYS A 304 -7.57 -2.04 8.75
N VAL A 305 -6.24 -1.97 8.81
CA VAL A 305 -5.52 -0.70 8.85
C VAL A 305 -5.23 -0.17 7.45
N ILE A 306 -4.83 -1.05 6.53
CA ILE A 306 -4.47 -0.66 5.17
C ILE A 306 -5.70 -0.34 4.32
N SER A 307 -6.81 -1.05 4.52
CA SER A 307 -8.01 -0.91 3.68
C SER A 307 -8.58 0.51 3.65
N PRO A 308 -8.80 1.20 4.80
CA PRO A 308 -9.26 2.59 4.79
C PRO A 308 -8.34 3.54 4.02
N ALA A 309 -7.02 3.37 4.15
CA ALA A 309 -6.03 4.18 3.44
C ALA A 309 -6.14 3.98 1.93
N LEU A 310 -6.21 2.72 1.46
CA LEU A 310 -6.38 2.40 0.04
C LEU A 310 -7.72 2.89 -0.52
N VAL A 311 -8.80 2.76 0.25
CA VAL A 311 -10.12 3.29 -0.12
C VAL A 311 -10.06 4.82 -0.27
N ASN A 312 -9.30 5.52 0.58
CA ASN A 312 -9.14 6.97 0.47
C ASN A 312 -8.31 7.37 -0.76
N VAL A 313 -7.19 6.68 -1.01
CA VAL A 313 -6.38 6.85 -2.23
C VAL A 313 -7.25 6.66 -3.48
N PHE A 314 -8.04 5.58 -3.51
CA PHE A 314 -8.95 5.29 -4.61
C PHE A 314 -10.03 6.37 -4.76
N SER A 315 -10.57 6.87 -3.66
CA SER A 315 -11.54 7.98 -3.66
C SER A 315 -10.96 9.24 -4.30
N ARG A 316 -9.70 9.59 -3.96
CA ARG A 316 -9.00 10.73 -4.57
C ARG A 316 -8.71 10.50 -6.05
N PHE A 317 -8.34 9.28 -6.43
CA PHE A 317 -8.21 8.87 -7.82
C PHE A 317 -9.52 9.12 -8.59
N CYS A 318 -10.68 8.67 -8.08
CA CYS A 318 -11.95 8.85 -8.77
C CYS A 318 -12.40 10.33 -8.83
N LEU A 319 -12.21 11.11 -7.76
CA LEU A 319 -12.50 12.55 -7.77
C LEU A 319 -11.64 13.28 -8.81
N SER A 320 -10.36 12.94 -8.90
CA SER A 320 -9.49 13.48 -9.95
C SER A 320 -9.90 12.99 -11.33
N GLY A 321 -10.30 11.72 -11.46
CA GLY A 321 -10.86 11.13 -12.68
C GLY A 321 -12.09 11.87 -13.19
N LEU A 322 -12.95 12.36 -12.30
CA LEU A 322 -14.09 13.22 -12.65
C LEU A 322 -13.63 14.52 -13.31
N ILE A 323 -12.62 15.19 -12.74
CA ILE A 323 -12.09 16.45 -13.25
C ILE A 323 -11.45 16.26 -14.63
N TRP A 324 -10.63 15.22 -14.79
CA TRP A 324 -9.98 14.92 -16.05
C TRP A 324 -10.95 14.44 -17.13
N GLY A 325 -11.96 13.63 -16.75
CA GLY A 325 -13.06 13.25 -17.63
C GLY A 325 -13.85 14.47 -18.13
N ALA A 326 -14.16 15.41 -17.23
CA ALA A 326 -14.82 16.66 -17.59
C ALA A 326 -13.96 17.54 -18.51
N ALA A 327 -12.65 17.62 -18.27
CA ALA A 327 -11.72 18.35 -19.13
C ALA A 327 -11.66 17.76 -20.55
N VAL A 328 -11.62 16.43 -20.68
CA VAL A 328 -11.65 15.74 -21.97
C VAL A 328 -12.99 15.95 -22.69
N PHE A 329 -14.10 15.95 -21.95
CA PHE A 329 -15.41 16.29 -22.50
C PHE A 329 -15.45 17.71 -23.07
N LEU A 330 -14.97 18.70 -22.29
CA LEU A 330 -14.90 20.10 -22.73
C LEU A 330 -14.00 20.26 -23.95
N LEU A 331 -12.87 19.56 -24.01
CA LEU A 331 -12.00 19.56 -25.18
C LEU A 331 -12.72 19.02 -26.42
N GLY A 332 -13.48 17.92 -26.29
CA GLY A 332 -14.32 17.41 -27.36
C GLY A 332 -15.37 18.42 -27.83
N MET A 333 -16.03 19.12 -26.90
CA MET A 333 -17.00 20.17 -27.21
C MET A 333 -16.38 21.37 -27.94
N VAL A 334 -15.18 21.81 -27.51
CA VAL A 334 -14.44 22.88 -28.20
C VAL A 334 -14.12 22.48 -29.63
N LEU A 335 -13.66 21.25 -29.88
CA LEU A 335 -13.40 20.75 -31.24
C LEU A 335 -14.68 20.73 -32.10
N ILE A 336 -15.82 20.34 -31.52
CA ILE A 336 -17.12 20.38 -32.20
C ILE A 336 -17.52 21.82 -32.54
N ILE A 337 -17.33 22.78 -31.64
CA ILE A 337 -17.64 24.20 -31.89
C ILE A 337 -16.71 24.77 -32.97
N LEU A 338 -15.40 24.53 -32.87
CA LEU A 338 -14.43 24.96 -33.88
C LEU A 338 -14.75 24.38 -35.26
N SER A 339 -15.24 23.14 -35.33
CA SER A 339 -15.69 22.54 -36.60
C SER A 339 -16.80 23.35 -37.28
N ARG A 340 -17.63 24.08 -36.52
CA ARG A 340 -18.68 24.95 -37.06
C ARG A 340 -18.16 26.30 -37.52
N ILE A 341 -17.10 26.80 -36.89
CA ILE A 341 -16.51 28.12 -37.20
C ILE A 341 -15.57 28.05 -38.42
N VAL A 342 -14.82 26.95 -38.57
CA VAL A 342 -13.90 26.75 -39.68
C VAL A 342 -14.68 26.72 -41.00
N ARG A 343 -14.59 27.82 -41.76
CA ARG A 343 -15.16 27.92 -43.10
C ARG A 343 -14.49 26.92 -44.03
N GLN A 344 -15.27 26.27 -44.87
CA GLN A 344 -14.71 25.42 -45.92
C GLN A 344 -13.87 26.29 -46.84
N PRO A 345 -12.57 25.98 -47.04
CA PRO A 345 -11.79 26.65 -48.07
C PRO A 345 -12.50 26.40 -49.40
N GLN A 346 -12.88 27.48 -50.08
CA GLN A 346 -13.44 27.43 -51.44
C GLN A 346 -12.28 27.07 -52.38
N GLY A 347 -11.97 25.78 -52.44
CA GLY A 347 -11.04 25.17 -53.39
C GLY A 347 -11.77 24.65 -54.61
#